data_AF-A0A2N5YW83-F1
#
_entry.id   AF-A0A2N5YW83-F1
#
_cell.length_a   1.000
_cell.length_b   1.000
_cell.length_c   1.000
_cell.angle_alpha   90.00
_cell.angle_beta   90.00
_cell.angle_gamma   90.00
#
_symmetry.space_group_name_H-M   'P 1'
#
loop_
_entity.id
_entity.type
_entity.pdbx_description
1 polymer ?
#
loop_
_entity_poly.entity_id
_entity_poly.type
_entity_poly.pdbx_seq_one_letter_code
_entity_poly.pdbx_strand_id
1 'polypeptide(L)'
;MQKSDFYKTIAQVISYAFHPLLMASAAVFILFNSGHYLSVVNSDIRDTIYSIFLILTFILPALFIPVLYYFRIITKLEIDLRKERLLPLVSILIIYSLAYYFMQRVSMPPILLKVILSSVVILAMSLLITVFWKISLHTTALGGLLGFVIYIGINSNLNVLFIGFIIIIVSGFVATSRLYL
;
A
#
# COMPACT_ATOMS: atom_id res chain seq x y z
N MET A 1 -14.42 25.58 18.50
CA MET A 1 -14.91 24.22 18.22
C MET A 1 -14.95 23.94 16.72
N GLN A 2 -15.66 24.71 15.90
CA GLN A 2 -15.87 24.44 14.46
C GLN A 2 -14.59 24.35 13.58
N LYS A 3 -13.51 25.05 13.95
CA LYS A 3 -12.25 25.04 13.17
C LYS A 3 -11.45 23.73 13.32
N SER A 4 -11.52 23.05 14.48
CA SER A 4 -10.82 21.77 14.66
C SER A 4 -11.49 20.65 13.87
N ASP A 5 -12.81 20.72 13.70
CA ASP A 5 -13.55 19.71 12.94
C ASP A 5 -13.18 19.75 11.46
N PHE A 6 -13.04 20.95 10.87
CA PHE A 6 -12.60 21.11 9.48
C PHE A 6 -11.21 20.53 9.20
N TYR A 7 -10.22 20.85 10.04
CA TYR A 7 -8.86 20.31 9.88
C TYR A 7 -8.83 18.79 10.11
N LYS A 8 -9.64 18.26 11.03
CA LYS A 8 -9.78 16.83 11.27
C LYS A 8 -10.35 16.11 10.05
N THR A 9 -11.39 16.67 9.40
CA THR A 9 -11.94 16.12 8.17
C THR A 9 -10.91 16.08 7.05
N ILE A 10 -10.14 17.15 6.87
CA ILE A 10 -9.06 17.19 5.85
C ILE A 10 -8.02 16.09 6.13
N ALA A 11 -7.55 15.97 7.38
CA ALA A 11 -6.57 14.96 7.76
C ALA A 11 -7.09 13.52 7.54
N GLN A 12 -8.37 13.28 7.80
CA GLN A 12 -9.01 11.99 7.53
C GLN A 12 -9.07 11.71 6.02
N VAL A 13 -9.52 12.67 5.21
CA VAL A 13 -9.58 12.52 3.75
C VAL A 13 -8.20 12.19 3.17
N ILE A 14 -7.16 12.91 3.59
CA ILE A 14 -5.78 12.64 3.15
C ILE A 14 -5.33 11.23 3.57
N SER A 15 -5.62 10.82 4.81
CA SER A 15 -5.25 9.49 5.31
C SER A 15 -5.97 8.37 4.54
N TYR A 16 -7.27 8.54 4.24
CA TYR A 16 -8.03 7.56 3.48
C TYR A 16 -7.62 7.50 2.01
N ALA A 17 -7.31 8.64 1.38
CA ALA A 17 -6.84 8.69 0.00
C ALA A 17 -5.50 7.97 -0.17
N PHE A 18 -4.59 8.11 0.79
CA PHE A 18 -3.28 7.46 0.79
C PHE A 18 -3.23 6.26 1.73
N HIS A 19 -4.27 5.41 1.67
CA HIS A 19 -4.35 4.22 2.49
C HIS A 19 -3.20 3.23 2.14
N PRO A 20 -2.55 2.59 3.13
CA PRO A 20 -1.41 1.70 2.91
C PRO A 20 -1.65 0.58 1.88
N LEU A 21 -2.85 -0.01 1.89
CA LEU A 21 -3.23 -1.08 0.96
C LEU A 21 -3.22 -0.62 -0.51
N LEU A 22 -3.49 0.66 -0.78
CA LEU A 22 -3.47 1.22 -2.14
C LEU A 22 -2.05 1.41 -2.67
N MET A 23 -1.03 1.51 -1.82
CA MET A 23 0.33 1.86 -2.26
C MET A 23 0.95 0.77 -3.14
N ALA A 24 0.66 -0.51 -2.89
CA ALA A 24 1.13 -1.59 -3.76
C ALA A 24 0.51 -1.51 -5.17
N SER A 25 -0.80 -1.21 -5.25
CA SER A 25 -1.47 -1.01 -6.53
C SER A 25 -1.01 0.29 -7.22
N ALA A 26 -0.72 1.35 -6.45
CA ALA A 26 -0.16 2.59 -6.97
C ALA A 26 1.24 2.38 -7.58
N ALA A 27 2.08 1.53 -6.98
CA ALA A 27 3.38 1.16 -7.55
C ALA A 27 3.22 0.55 -8.95
N VAL A 28 2.28 -0.39 -9.12
CA VAL A 28 2.00 -1.00 -10.42
C VAL A 28 1.40 0.01 -11.40
N PHE A 29 0.53 0.91 -10.94
CA PHE A 29 0.01 1.99 -11.77
C PHE A 29 1.13 2.90 -12.28
N ILE A 30 2.06 3.30 -11.42
CA ILE A 30 3.24 4.08 -11.82
C ILE A 30 4.10 3.31 -12.81
N LEU A 31 4.32 2.01 -12.59
CA LEU A 31 5.10 1.15 -13.49
C LEU A 31 4.52 1.11 -14.91
N PHE A 32 3.19 1.05 -15.03
CA PHE A 32 2.53 1.03 -16.33
C PHE A 32 2.53 2.39 -17.04
N ASN A 33 2.71 3.49 -16.32
CA ASN A 33 2.71 4.85 -16.86
C ASN A 33 4.11 5.50 -16.92
N SER A 34 5.16 4.83 -16.46
CA SER A 34 6.52 5.39 -16.36
C SER A 34 7.36 5.26 -17.63
N GLY A 35 6.83 4.67 -18.71
CA GLY A 35 7.59 4.34 -19.92
C GLY A 35 8.40 3.05 -19.83
N HIS A 36 8.20 2.25 -18.77
CA HIS A 36 8.78 0.90 -18.64
C HIS A 36 8.32 -0.03 -19.78
N TYR A 37 9.01 -1.14 -20.07
CA TYR A 37 8.63 -2.05 -21.18
C TYR A 37 7.18 -2.56 -21.08
N LEU A 38 6.65 -2.68 -19.87
CA LEU A 38 5.25 -3.06 -19.62
C LEU A 38 4.22 -1.98 -19.99
N SER A 39 4.65 -0.74 -20.21
CA SER A 39 3.78 0.36 -20.66
C SER A 39 3.36 0.22 -22.12
N VAL A 40 4.19 -0.47 -22.93
CA VAL A 40 4.01 -0.65 -24.39
C VAL A 40 3.17 -1.89 -24.73
N VAL A 41 2.83 -2.71 -23.73
CA VAL A 41 1.93 -3.85 -23.89
C VAL A 41 0.53 -3.36 -24.30
N ASN A 42 -0.20 -4.19 -25.05
CA ASN A 42 -1.60 -3.93 -25.40
C ASN A 42 -2.39 -3.49 -24.15
N SER A 43 -3.15 -2.38 -24.30
CA SER A 43 -3.96 -1.80 -23.23
C SER A 43 -4.87 -2.81 -22.56
N ASP A 44 -5.48 -3.73 -23.32
CA ASP A 44 -6.43 -4.70 -22.77
C ASP A 44 -5.76 -5.67 -21.81
N ILE A 45 -4.54 -6.13 -22.15
CA ILE A 45 -3.74 -7.03 -21.33
C ILE A 45 -3.25 -6.29 -20.09
N ARG A 46 -2.76 -5.06 -20.26
CA ARG A 46 -2.28 -4.21 -19.18
C ARG A 46 -3.36 -3.94 -18.14
N ASP A 47 -4.56 -3.58 -18.58
CA ASP A 47 -5.69 -3.25 -17.71
C ASP A 47 -6.23 -4.50 -17.00
N THR A 48 -6.18 -5.66 -17.66
CA THR A 48 -6.49 -6.96 -17.04
C THR A 48 -5.49 -7.30 -15.94
N ILE A 49 -4.19 -7.18 -16.21
CA ILE A 49 -3.13 -7.44 -15.21
C ILE A 49 -3.27 -6.47 -14.03
N TYR A 50 -3.49 -5.18 -14.30
CA TYR A 50 -3.72 -4.17 -13.27
C TYR A 50 -4.93 -4.51 -12.40
N SER A 51 -6.04 -4.90 -13.01
CA SER A 51 -7.28 -5.26 -12.31
C SER A 51 -7.08 -6.48 -11.40
N ILE A 52 -6.42 -7.53 -11.89
CA ILE A 52 -6.09 -8.72 -11.10
C ILE A 52 -5.20 -8.32 -9.91
N PHE A 53 -4.18 -7.49 -10.14
CA PHE A 53 -3.29 -7.03 -9.09
C PHE A 53 -4.05 -6.21 -8.04
N LEU A 54 -4.89 -5.26 -8.47
CA LEU A 54 -5.71 -4.41 -7.61
C LEU A 54 -6.71 -5.22 -6.78
N ILE A 55 -7.35 -6.24 -7.36
CA ILE A 55 -8.25 -7.12 -6.62
C ILE A 55 -7.49 -7.84 -5.50
N LEU A 56 -6.32 -8.41 -5.82
CA LEU A 56 -5.54 -9.19 -4.87
C LEU A 56 -4.87 -8.36 -3.77
N THR A 57 -4.39 -7.16 -4.08
CA THR A 57 -3.64 -6.33 -3.11
C THR A 57 -4.48 -5.30 -2.38
N PHE A 58 -5.63 -4.88 -2.93
CA PHE A 58 -6.48 -3.88 -2.30
C PHE A 58 -7.84 -4.43 -1.91
N ILE A 59 -8.63 -4.90 -2.88
CA ILE A 59 -10.04 -5.26 -2.63
C ILE A 59 -10.13 -6.44 -1.67
N LEU A 60 -9.41 -7.53 -1.93
CA LEU A 60 -9.46 -8.74 -1.12
C LEU A 60 -9.00 -8.48 0.35
N PRO A 61 -7.84 -7.84 0.61
CA PRO A 61 -7.46 -7.42 1.96
C PRO A 61 -8.44 -6.46 2.63
N ALA A 62 -8.97 -5.48 1.88
CA ALA A 62 -9.92 -4.50 2.42
C ALA A 62 -11.24 -5.15 2.85
N LEU A 63 -11.74 -6.14 2.10
CA LEU A 63 -12.94 -6.90 2.45
C LEU A 63 -12.75 -7.75 3.72
N PHE A 64 -11.52 -8.18 4.01
CA PHE A 64 -11.24 -8.96 5.21
C PHE A 64 -11.32 -8.13 6.50
N ILE A 65 -11.07 -6.81 6.44
CA ILE A 65 -11.10 -5.95 7.64
C ILE A 65 -12.51 -5.90 8.28
N PRO A 66 -13.60 -5.63 7.54
CA PRO A 66 -14.97 -5.71 8.06
C PRO A 66 -15.38 -7.10 8.56
N VAL A 67 -14.88 -8.17 7.94
CA VAL A 67 -15.16 -9.54 8.37
C VAL A 67 -14.62 -9.77 9.79
N LEU A 68 -13.38 -9.33 10.06
CA LEU A 68 -12.79 -9.41 11.41
C LEU A 68 -13.58 -8.59 12.45
N TYR A 69 -14.15 -7.45 12.03
CA TYR A 69 -15.04 -6.63 12.86
C TYR A 69 -16.37 -7.34 13.14
N TYR A 70 -16.99 -7.96 12.12
CA TYR A 70 -18.26 -8.67 12.25
C TYR A 70 -18.18 -9.84 13.23
N PHE A 71 -17.07 -10.60 13.22
CA PHE A 71 -16.82 -11.67 14.18
C PHE A 71 -16.45 -11.16 15.60
N ARG A 72 -16.52 -9.85 15.86
CA ARG A 72 -16.17 -9.17 17.12
C ARG A 72 -14.74 -9.46 17.60
N ILE A 73 -13.85 -9.85 16.68
CA ILE A 73 -12.42 -10.07 16.99
C ILE A 73 -11.73 -8.73 17.22
N ILE A 74 -12.24 -7.65 16.60
CA ILE A 74 -11.76 -6.27 16.75
C ILE A 74 -12.90 -5.42 17.28
N THR A 75 -12.64 -4.61 18.30
CA THR A 75 -13.67 -3.85 19.03
C THR A 75 -14.00 -2.51 18.35
N LYS A 76 -13.08 -1.94 17.56
CA LYS A 76 -13.26 -0.68 16.81
C LYS A 76 -12.64 -0.74 15.41
N LEU A 77 -13.28 -0.09 14.44
CA LEU A 77 -12.74 0.09 13.07
C LEU A 77 -11.54 1.07 13.06
N GLU A 78 -11.57 2.10 13.89
CA GLU A 78 -10.39 2.91 14.22
C GLU A 78 -9.61 2.21 15.34
N ILE A 79 -8.53 1.55 14.95
CA ILE A 79 -7.76 0.70 15.85
C ILE A 79 -6.83 1.55 16.73
N ASP A 80 -7.30 1.91 17.92
CA ASP A 80 -6.52 2.64 18.91
C ASP A 80 -5.57 1.73 19.71
N LEU A 81 -6.00 0.50 20.00
CA LEU A 81 -5.24 -0.46 20.78
C LEU A 81 -4.25 -1.20 19.90
N ARG A 82 -2.97 -1.16 20.29
CA ARG A 82 -1.87 -1.85 19.60
C ARG A 82 -2.15 -3.35 19.35
N LYS A 83 -2.75 -4.03 20.33
CA LYS A 83 -3.10 -5.47 20.22
C LYS A 83 -4.11 -5.74 19.10
N GLU A 84 -5.04 -4.82 18.90
CA GLU A 84 -6.04 -4.90 17.84
C GLU A 84 -5.45 -4.64 16.45
N ARG A 85 -4.23 -4.06 16.34
CA ARG A 85 -3.55 -3.83 15.04
C ARG A 85 -2.79 -5.05 14.53
N LEU A 86 -2.34 -5.91 15.43
CA LEU A 86 -1.57 -7.11 15.07
C LEU A 86 -2.43 -8.05 14.24
N LEU A 87 -3.70 -8.23 14.60
CA LEU A 87 -4.57 -9.21 13.95
C LEU A 87 -4.87 -8.83 12.49
N PRO A 88 -5.28 -7.58 12.15
CA PRO A 88 -5.35 -7.11 10.77
C PRO A 88 -4.02 -7.20 10.01
N LEU A 89 -2.91 -6.85 10.65
CA LEU A 89 -1.59 -6.93 10.00
C LEU A 89 -1.22 -8.37 9.64
N VAL A 90 -1.43 -9.34 10.54
CA VAL A 90 -1.24 -10.76 10.27
C VAL A 90 -2.15 -11.20 9.12
N SER A 91 -3.44 -10.85 9.16
CA SER A 91 -4.39 -11.22 8.11
C SER A 91 -3.97 -10.67 6.74
N ILE A 92 -3.60 -9.39 6.66
CA ILE A 92 -3.12 -8.77 5.41
C ILE A 92 -1.82 -9.45 4.95
N LEU A 93 -0.89 -9.75 5.86
CA LEU A 93 0.35 -10.45 5.53
C LEU A 93 0.09 -11.83 4.91
N ILE A 94 -0.86 -12.60 5.47
CA ILE A 94 -1.26 -13.90 4.94
C ILE A 94 -1.88 -13.74 3.54
N ILE A 95 -2.79 -12.78 3.37
CA ILE A 95 -3.44 -12.52 2.07
C ILE A 95 -2.41 -12.09 1.02
N TYR A 96 -1.48 -11.21 1.36
CA TYR A 96 -0.41 -10.79 0.43
C TYR A 96 0.54 -11.94 0.09
N SER A 97 0.86 -12.80 1.04
CA SER A 97 1.67 -14.01 0.81
C SER A 97 0.96 -15.00 -0.11
N LEU A 98 -0.36 -15.15 0.06
CA LEU A 98 -1.18 -15.98 -0.81
C LEU A 98 -1.33 -15.36 -2.21
N ALA A 99 -1.47 -14.05 -2.30
CA ALA A 99 -1.47 -13.31 -3.57
C ALA A 99 -0.15 -13.50 -4.33
N TYR A 100 1.00 -13.44 -3.63
CA TYR A 100 2.30 -13.75 -4.21
C TYR A 100 2.34 -15.16 -4.81
N TYR A 101 1.89 -16.14 -4.03
CA TYR A 101 1.84 -17.53 -4.47
C TYR A 101 0.96 -17.72 -5.71
N PHE A 102 -0.25 -17.14 -5.72
CA PHE A 102 -1.14 -17.20 -6.89
C PHE A 102 -0.53 -16.52 -8.12
N MET A 103 0.07 -15.34 -7.96
CA MET A 103 0.69 -14.63 -9.08
C MET A 103 1.88 -15.39 -9.67
N GLN A 104 2.64 -16.10 -8.84
CA GLN A 104 3.72 -16.96 -9.30
C GLN A 104 3.19 -18.11 -10.16
N ARG A 105 2.04 -18.70 -9.77
CA ARG A 105 1.40 -19.79 -10.52
C ARG A 105 0.83 -19.37 -11.87
N VAL A 106 0.40 -18.13 -12.01
CA VAL A 106 -0.12 -17.57 -13.28
C VAL A 106 1.01 -16.95 -14.12
N SER A 107 2.28 -17.14 -13.73
CA SER A 107 3.46 -16.63 -14.46
C SER A 107 3.41 -15.12 -14.72
N MET A 108 2.97 -14.34 -13.74
CA MET A 108 2.97 -12.88 -13.83
C MET A 108 4.38 -12.32 -14.09
N PRO A 109 4.51 -11.17 -14.78
CA PRO A 109 5.78 -10.51 -15.02
C PRO A 109 6.65 -10.41 -13.74
N PRO A 110 7.96 -10.73 -13.81
CA PRO A 110 8.82 -10.80 -12.63
C PRO A 110 8.86 -9.53 -11.78
N ILE A 111 8.70 -8.36 -12.41
CA ILE A 111 8.66 -7.08 -11.71
C ILE A 111 7.43 -6.96 -10.80
N LEU A 112 6.27 -7.48 -11.20
CA LEU A 112 5.05 -7.47 -10.38
C LEU A 112 5.18 -8.41 -9.19
N LEU A 113 5.80 -9.58 -9.38
CA LEU A 113 6.15 -10.50 -8.30
C LEU A 113 7.07 -9.83 -7.27
N LYS A 114 8.06 -9.05 -7.71
CA LYS A 114 8.94 -8.27 -6.83
C LYS A 114 8.18 -7.18 -6.05
N VAL A 115 7.19 -6.52 -6.65
CA VAL A 115 6.35 -5.52 -5.96
C VAL A 115 5.54 -6.16 -4.84
N ILE A 116 4.87 -7.28 -5.09
CA ILE A 116 4.15 -7.97 -4.02
C ILE A 116 5.11 -8.54 -2.97
N LEU A 117 6.22 -9.15 -3.38
CA LEU A 117 7.19 -9.71 -2.44
C LEU A 117 7.77 -8.63 -1.52
N SER A 118 8.16 -7.49 -2.07
CA SER A 118 8.63 -6.35 -1.26
C SER A 118 7.53 -5.83 -0.31
N SER A 119 6.27 -5.80 -0.76
CA SER A 119 5.13 -5.46 0.10
C SER A 119 4.96 -6.46 1.26
N VAL A 120 5.11 -7.77 1.01
CA VAL A 120 5.09 -8.82 2.04
C VAL A 120 6.22 -8.60 3.04
N VAL A 121 7.45 -8.32 2.58
CA VAL A 121 8.60 -8.04 3.45
C VAL A 121 8.36 -6.79 4.30
N ILE A 122 7.86 -5.71 3.70
CA ILE A 122 7.54 -4.47 4.41
C ILE A 122 6.47 -4.71 5.47
N LEU A 123 5.41 -5.49 5.16
CA LEU A 123 4.36 -5.84 6.11
C LEU A 123 4.91 -6.71 7.25
N ALA A 124 5.76 -7.70 6.94
CA ALA A 124 6.39 -8.56 7.95
C ALA A 124 7.29 -7.75 8.89
N MET A 125 8.14 -6.88 8.35
CA MET A 125 8.96 -5.96 9.16
C MET A 125 8.08 -5.02 9.98
N SER A 126 7.04 -4.45 9.37
CA SER A 126 6.11 -3.56 10.08
C SER A 126 5.40 -4.27 11.22
N LEU A 127 5.02 -5.54 11.03
CA LEU A 127 4.41 -6.37 12.05
C LEU A 127 5.37 -6.63 13.21
N LEU A 128 6.60 -7.06 12.92
CA LEU A 128 7.65 -7.29 13.93
C LEU A 128 7.94 -6.03 14.73
N ILE A 129 8.11 -4.89 14.07
CA ILE A 129 8.33 -3.61 14.76
C ILE A 129 7.08 -3.22 15.56
N THR A 130 5.88 -3.44 15.03
CA THR A 130 4.61 -3.14 15.73
C THR A 130 4.46 -3.93 17.04
N VAL A 131 5.11 -5.09 17.19
CA VAL A 131 5.20 -5.84 18.46
C VAL A 131 6.02 -5.11 19.53
N PHE A 132 6.97 -4.23 19.15
CA PHE A 132 7.81 -3.43 20.08
C PHE A 132 7.48 -1.95 20.15
N TRP A 133 7.12 -1.30 19.04
CA TRP A 133 6.72 0.12 18.99
C TRP A 133 5.54 0.42 18.03
N LYS A 134 4.71 1.41 18.34
CA LYS A 134 3.60 1.85 17.46
C LYS A 134 4.19 2.65 16.29
N ILE A 135 4.20 2.06 15.09
CA ILE A 135 4.63 2.73 13.85
C ILE A 135 3.44 3.11 12.96
N SER A 136 3.67 4.04 12.04
CA SER A 136 2.67 4.49 11.06
C SER A 136 2.78 3.70 9.76
N LEU A 137 1.80 2.83 9.49
CA LEU A 137 1.75 2.05 8.25
C LEU A 137 1.60 2.93 7.00
N HIS A 138 1.02 4.12 7.12
CA HIS A 138 0.85 5.05 5.99
C HIS A 138 2.21 5.58 5.52
N THR A 139 3.05 6.03 6.46
CA THR A 139 4.39 6.54 6.12
C THR A 139 5.30 5.42 5.64
N THR A 140 5.19 4.22 6.23
CA THR A 140 5.97 3.04 5.78
C THR A 140 5.61 2.64 4.34
N ALA A 141 4.33 2.64 3.99
CA ALA A 141 3.88 2.29 2.64
C ALA A 141 4.32 3.33 1.60
N LEU A 142 4.27 4.62 1.93
CA LEU A 142 4.81 5.70 1.08
C LEU A 142 6.33 5.62 0.91
N GLY A 143 7.06 5.28 1.97
CA GLY A 143 8.50 5.00 1.88
C GLY A 143 8.81 3.82 0.96
N GLY A 144 8.01 2.75 1.04
CA GLY A 144 8.08 1.62 0.11
C GLY A 144 7.81 2.02 -1.35
N LEU A 145 6.80 2.85 -1.59
CA LEU A 145 6.47 3.39 -2.91
C LEU A 145 7.64 4.22 -3.47
N LEU A 146 8.23 5.10 -2.65
CA LEU A 146 9.41 5.88 -3.01
C LEU A 146 10.59 4.98 -3.38
N GLY A 147 10.88 3.97 -2.56
CA GLY A 147 11.93 2.98 -2.83
C GLY A 147 11.70 2.24 -4.15
N PHE A 148 10.46 1.87 -4.44
CA PHE A 148 10.09 1.26 -5.72
C PHE A 148 10.33 2.20 -6.91
N VAL A 149 9.93 3.47 -6.80
CA VAL A 149 10.14 4.46 -7.87
C VAL A 149 11.63 4.67 -8.14
N ILE A 150 12.45 4.76 -7.10
CA ILE A 150 13.91 4.83 -7.23
C ILE A 150 14.46 3.57 -7.90
N TYR A 151 13.98 2.38 -7.51
CA TYR A 151 14.39 1.11 -8.10
C TYR A 151 14.15 1.07 -9.61
N ILE A 152 12.96 1.44 -10.08
CA ILE A 152 12.66 1.44 -11.53
C ILE A 152 13.43 2.54 -12.27
N GLY A 153 13.70 3.69 -11.62
CA GLY A 153 14.54 4.73 -12.18
C GLY A 153 15.95 4.24 -12.49
N ILE A 154 16.58 3.56 -11.53
CA ILE A 154 17.94 3.02 -11.67
C ILE A 154 17.97 1.83 -12.64
N ASN A 155 17.04 0.87 -12.50
CA ASN A 155 17.10 -0.39 -13.24
C ASN A 155 16.61 -0.26 -14.69
N SER A 156 15.71 0.68 -14.97
CA SER A 156 15.15 0.87 -16.30
C SER A 156 15.60 2.17 -16.97
N ASN A 157 16.55 2.87 -16.35
CA ASN A 157 17.11 4.15 -16.82
C ASN A 157 16.02 5.19 -17.14
N LEU A 158 14.97 5.23 -16.30
CA LEU A 158 13.81 6.11 -16.46
C LEU A 158 14.01 7.39 -15.64
N ASN A 159 13.60 8.53 -16.20
CA ASN A 159 13.57 9.78 -15.44
C ASN A 159 12.37 9.79 -14.47
N VAL A 160 12.60 9.28 -13.27
CA VAL A 160 11.60 9.18 -12.20
C VAL A 160 11.68 10.32 -11.18
N LEU A 161 12.58 11.29 -11.38
CA LEU A 161 12.84 12.36 -10.40
C LEU A 161 11.56 13.12 -10.06
N PHE A 162 10.80 13.51 -11.09
CA PHE A 162 9.54 14.23 -10.91
C PHE A 162 8.52 13.45 -10.09
N ILE A 163 8.35 12.15 -10.37
CA ILE A 163 7.45 11.26 -9.62
C ILE A 163 7.94 11.10 -8.18
N GLY A 164 9.25 10.93 -7.97
CA GLY A 164 9.86 10.84 -6.66
C GLY A 164 9.61 12.10 -5.81
N PHE A 165 9.80 13.30 -6.39
CA PHE A 165 9.52 14.57 -5.72
C PHE A 165 8.06 14.69 -5.27
N ILE A 166 7.11 14.30 -6.13
CA ILE A 166 5.67 14.30 -5.78
C ILE A 166 5.42 13.37 -4.59
N ILE A 167 5.97 12.15 -4.59
CA ILE A 167 5.76 11.19 -3.49
C ILE A 167 6.35 11.73 -2.19
N ILE A 168 7.50 12.40 -2.22
CA ILE A 168 8.09 13.04 -1.03
C ILE A 168 7.15 14.10 -0.47
N ILE A 169 6.64 15.01 -1.29
CA ILE A 169 5.71 16.06 -0.86
C ILE A 169 4.42 15.46 -0.28
N VAL A 170 3.84 14.49 -0.97
CA VAL A 170 2.65 13.76 -0.50
C VAL A 170 2.93 13.07 0.83
N SER A 171 4.11 12.48 0.99
CA SER A 171 4.49 11.83 2.25
C SER A 171 4.57 12.80 3.42
N GLY A 172 4.99 14.04 3.20
CA GLY A 172 4.95 15.11 4.19
C GLY A 172 3.51 15.40 4.64
N PHE A 173 2.58 15.60 3.69
CA PHE A 173 1.17 15.86 4.02
C PHE A 173 0.50 14.70 4.76
N VAL A 174 0.78 13.46 4.35
CA VAL A 174 0.25 12.26 5.00
C VAL A 174 0.85 12.11 6.41
N ALA A 175 2.15 12.35 6.59
CA ALA A 175 2.78 12.32 7.90
C ALA A 175 2.19 13.37 8.86
N THR A 176 1.97 14.61 8.39
CA THR A 176 1.31 15.66 9.18
C THR A 176 -0.11 15.27 9.55
N SER A 177 -0.88 14.71 8.61
CA SER A 177 -2.25 14.25 8.86
C SER A 177 -2.30 13.13 9.91
N ARG A 178 -1.34 12.20 9.86
CA ARG A 178 -1.21 11.09 10.82
C ARG A 178 -0.69 11.52 12.20
N LEU A 179 0.01 12.64 12.30
CA LEU A 179 0.39 13.24 13.58
C LEU A 179 -0.78 14.01 14.22
N TYR A 180 -1.67 14.57 13.40
CA TYR A 180 -2.83 15.31 13.87
C TYR A 180 -3.99 14.41 14.34
N LEU A 181 -4.12 13.22 13.75
CA LEU A 181 -5.13 12.19 14.07
C LEU A 181 -4.64 11.18 15.11
#